data_AF-A0A8T1EM61-F1
#
_entry.id   AF-A0A8T1EM61-F1
#
_cell.length_a   1.000
_cell.length_b   1.000
_cell.length_c   1.000
_cell.angle_alpha   90.00
_cell.angle_beta   90.00
_cell.angle_gamma   90.00
#
_symmetry.space_group_name_H-M   'P 1'
#
loop_
_entity.id
_entity.type
_entity.pdbx_description
1 polymer ?
#
loop_
_entity_poly.entity_id
_entity_poly.type
_entity_poly.pdbx_seq_one_letter_code
_entity_poly.pdbx_strand_id
1 'polypeptide(L)'
;MYDLHFSQNEAEFCERKERVLALWDEHVDLATFSVYEKAQWLQGNFKNWQWYCTPTGYPTTTNPVEQFNRALKRDYTHHHQLKMGLLLAQLLACCGHRSMALP
;
A
#
# COMPACT_ATOMS: atom_id res chain seq x y z
N MET A 1 -3.80 -3.03 -10.77
CA MET A 1 -4.02 -2.74 -9.34
C MET A 1 -4.65 -1.39 -9.10
N TYR A 2 -4.08 -0.27 -9.58
CA TYR A 2 -4.72 1.06 -9.47
C TYR A 2 -6.16 1.06 -10.03
N ASP A 3 -6.35 0.55 -11.25
CA ASP A 3 -7.69 0.51 -11.86
C ASP A 3 -8.68 -0.40 -11.12
N LEU A 4 -8.20 -1.43 -10.43
CA LEU A 4 -9.03 -2.28 -9.59
C LEU A 4 -9.50 -1.53 -8.35
N HIS A 5 -8.61 -0.75 -7.72
CA HIS A 5 -8.94 0.09 -6.57
C HIS A 5 -10.11 1.03 -6.86
N PHE A 6 -10.03 1.74 -7.98
CA PHE A 6 -11.00 2.78 -8.36
C PHE A 6 -12.22 2.24 -9.12
N SER A 7 -12.55 0.95 -8.95
CA SER A 7 -13.83 0.43 -9.45
C SER A 7 -14.98 1.08 -8.66
N GLN A 8 -16.06 1.45 -9.34
CA GLN A 8 -17.19 2.14 -8.70
C GLN A 8 -18.19 1.17 -8.08
N ASN A 9 -18.16 -0.10 -8.50
CA ASN A 9 -19.02 -1.16 -8.02
C ASN A 9 -18.40 -2.55 -8.24
N GLU A 10 -19.05 -3.56 -7.69
CA GLU A 10 -18.58 -4.96 -7.75
C GLU A 10 -18.55 -5.53 -9.18
N ALA A 11 -19.51 -5.15 -10.03
CA ALA A 11 -19.55 -5.64 -11.41
C ALA A 11 -18.35 -5.15 -12.22
N GLU A 12 -18.06 -3.84 -12.14
CA GLU A 12 -16.88 -3.23 -12.77
C GLU A 12 -15.57 -3.81 -12.22
N PHE A 13 -15.52 -4.08 -10.91
CA PHE A 13 -14.37 -4.71 -10.28
C PHE A 13 -14.13 -6.12 -10.82
N CYS A 14 -15.16 -6.95 -10.93
CA CYS A 14 -15.05 -8.29 -11.46
C CYS A 14 -14.55 -8.30 -12.91
N GLU A 15 -15.10 -7.41 -13.75
CA GLU A 15 -14.70 -7.27 -15.16
C GLU A 15 -13.23 -6.85 -15.29
N ARG A 16 -12.79 -5.85 -14.50
CA ARG A 16 -11.38 -5.41 -14.47
C ARG A 16 -10.45 -6.48 -13.92
N LYS A 17 -10.90 -7.21 -12.88
CA LYS A 17 -10.13 -8.27 -12.24
C LYS A 17 -9.81 -9.38 -13.23
N GLU A 18 -10.80 -9.82 -14.00
CA GLU A 18 -10.59 -10.85 -15.04
C GLU A 18 -9.53 -10.41 -16.06
N ARG A 19 -9.61 -9.17 -16.55
CA ARG A 19 -8.59 -8.63 -17.48
C ARG A 19 -7.20 -8.59 -16.87
N VAL A 20 -7.06 -8.11 -15.64
CA VAL A 20 -5.75 -8.01 -14.96
C VAL A 20 -5.16 -9.40 -14.72
N LEU A 21 -5.99 -10.37 -14.31
CA LEU A 21 -5.53 -11.74 -14.09
C LEU A 21 -5.11 -12.42 -15.39
N ALA A 22 -5.84 -12.21 -16.48
CA ALA A 22 -5.45 -12.72 -17.80
C ALA A 22 -4.09 -12.15 -18.25
N LEU A 23 -3.89 -10.84 -18.08
CA LEU A 23 -2.61 -10.19 -18.39
C LEU A 23 -1.47 -10.75 -17.52
N TRP A 24 -1.70 -11.02 -16.24
CA TRP A 24 -0.66 -11.59 -15.38
C TRP A 24 -0.32 -13.04 -15.73
N ASP A 25 -1.27 -13.83 -16.22
CA ASP A 25 -1.01 -15.20 -16.68
C ASP A 25 -0.10 -15.24 -17.93
N GLU A 26 -0.09 -14.18 -18.75
CA GLU A 26 0.84 -14.04 -19.89
C GLU A 26 2.29 -13.81 -19.46
N HIS A 27 2.52 -13.40 -18.21
CA HIS A 27 3.82 -13.01 -17.66
C HIS A 27 4.31 -14.02 -16.61
N VAL A 28 5.18 -14.94 -17.02
CA VAL A 28 5.72 -16.00 -16.12
C VAL A 28 6.45 -15.43 -14.90
N ASP A 29 7.08 -14.27 -15.04
CA ASP A 29 7.75 -13.54 -13.97
C ASP A 29 6.78 -13.04 -12.88
N LEU A 30 5.49 -12.91 -13.21
CA LEU A 30 4.45 -12.53 -12.26
C LEU A 30 3.79 -13.73 -11.58
N ALA A 31 4.16 -14.99 -11.89
CA ALA A 31 3.47 -16.16 -11.36
C ALA A 31 3.41 -16.19 -9.82
N THR A 32 4.56 -15.99 -9.15
CA THR A 32 4.62 -15.94 -7.67
C THR A 32 3.85 -14.76 -7.11
N PHE A 33 3.94 -13.59 -7.77
CA PHE A 33 3.22 -12.39 -7.37
C PHE A 33 1.70 -12.58 -7.48
N SER A 34 1.22 -13.14 -8.58
CA SER A 34 -0.20 -13.43 -8.86
C SER A 34 -0.78 -14.40 -7.83
N VAL A 35 -0.04 -15.43 -7.43
CA VAL A 35 -0.47 -16.35 -6.36
C VAL A 35 -0.63 -15.61 -5.03
N TYR A 36 0.37 -14.80 -4.64
CA TYR A 36 0.31 -14.02 -3.41
C TYR A 36 -0.86 -13.02 -3.44
N GLU A 37 -1.03 -12.30 -4.55
CA GLU A 37 -2.05 -11.27 -4.70
C GLU A 37 -3.46 -11.87 -4.60
N LYS A 38 -3.72 -12.97 -5.32
CA LYS A 38 -5.00 -13.70 -5.26
C LYS A 38 -5.32 -14.10 -3.82
N ALA A 39 -4.35 -14.68 -3.11
CA ALA A 39 -4.53 -15.17 -1.75
C ALA A 39 -4.78 -14.04 -0.73
N GLN A 40 -4.06 -12.92 -0.82
CA GLN A 40 -4.16 -11.84 0.17
C GLN A 40 -5.25 -10.82 -0.14
N TRP A 41 -5.29 -10.35 -1.38
CA TRP A 41 -6.03 -9.16 -1.78
C TRP A 41 -7.33 -9.47 -2.53
N LEU A 42 -7.49 -10.67 -3.10
CA LEU A 42 -8.75 -11.04 -3.78
C LEU A 42 -9.62 -11.98 -2.94
N GLN A 43 -9.00 -12.88 -2.16
CA GLN A 43 -9.71 -13.92 -1.40
C GLN A 43 -9.51 -13.79 0.13
N GLY A 44 -8.42 -13.17 0.55
CA GLY A 44 -8.01 -13.07 1.94
C GLY A 44 -8.76 -12.00 2.75
N ASN A 45 -8.24 -11.73 3.94
CA ASN A 45 -8.84 -10.79 4.89
C ASN A 45 -8.82 -9.35 4.41
N PHE A 46 -7.93 -9.00 3.48
CA PHE A 46 -7.78 -7.64 2.97
C PHE A 46 -8.64 -7.36 1.75
N LYS A 47 -9.50 -8.30 1.32
CA LYS A 47 -10.22 -8.24 0.03
C LYS A 47 -11.12 -7.03 -0.22
N ASN A 48 -11.51 -6.30 0.82
CA ASN A 48 -12.42 -5.13 0.73
C ASN A 48 -11.65 -3.80 0.59
N TRP A 49 -10.52 -3.82 -0.12
CA TRP A 49 -9.65 -2.66 -0.28
C TRP A 49 -10.13 -1.69 -1.38
N GLN A 50 -11.10 -2.08 -2.19
CA GLN A 50 -11.62 -1.29 -3.29
C GLN A 50 -12.32 -0.03 -2.79
N TRP A 51 -12.30 1.02 -3.61
CA TRP A 51 -12.93 2.31 -3.33
C TRP A 51 -14.39 2.16 -2.91
N TYR A 52 -15.18 1.38 -3.65
CA TYR A 52 -16.61 1.20 -3.38
C TYR A 52 -16.91 0.43 -2.08
N CYS A 53 -15.93 -0.25 -1.49
CA CYS A 53 -16.03 -0.90 -0.18
C CYS A 53 -15.64 0.02 0.98
N THR A 54 -14.96 1.14 0.69
CA THR A 54 -14.45 2.05 1.72
C THR A 54 -15.56 2.99 2.20
N PRO A 55 -15.87 3.03 3.51
CA PRO A 55 -16.87 3.95 4.03
C PRO A 55 -16.50 5.42 3.82
N THR A 56 -17.51 6.27 3.68
CA THR A 56 -17.31 7.73 3.57
C THR A 56 -16.53 8.28 4.77
N GLY A 57 -15.56 9.15 4.50
CA GLY A 57 -14.71 9.76 5.54
C GLY A 57 -13.41 9.01 5.82
N TYR A 58 -13.20 7.85 5.22
CA TYR A 58 -11.93 7.14 5.30
C TYR A 58 -10.99 7.53 4.13
N PRO A 59 -9.69 7.74 4.39
CA PRO A 59 -8.73 7.97 3.32
C PRO A 59 -8.61 6.73 2.45
N THR A 60 -8.81 6.93 1.16
CA THR A 60 -8.72 5.91 0.11
C THR A 60 -7.38 5.95 -0.63
N THR A 61 -6.49 6.87 -0.25
CA THR A 61 -5.15 7.01 -0.83
C THR A 61 -4.10 6.68 0.22
N THR A 62 -3.04 5.99 -0.19
CA THR A 62 -1.84 5.72 0.62
C THR A 62 -0.95 6.96 0.76
N ASN A 63 -1.32 8.09 0.16
CA ASN A 63 -0.52 9.32 0.11
C ASN A 63 -0.02 9.80 1.49
N PRO A 64 -0.80 9.81 2.58
CA PRO A 64 -0.27 10.19 3.89
C PRO A 64 0.88 9.27 4.36
N VAL A 65 0.72 7.96 4.17
CA VAL A 65 1.74 6.96 4.53
C VAL A 65 2.97 7.09 3.63
N GLU A 66 2.76 7.28 2.33
CA GLU A 66 3.85 7.45 1.36
C GLU A 66 4.64 8.74 1.60
N GLN A 67 3.97 9.86 1.90
CA GLN A 67 4.61 11.11 2.27
C GLN A 67 5.41 10.97 3.57
N PHE A 68 4.84 10.31 4.58
CA PHE A 68 5.55 10.02 5.82
C PHE A 68 6.80 9.17 5.55
N ASN A 69 6.66 8.06 4.82
CA ASN A 69 7.76 7.16 4.47
C ASN A 69 8.84 7.86 3.64
N ARG A 70 8.46 8.75 2.72
CA ARG A 70 9.41 9.55 1.94
C ARG A 70 10.26 10.43 2.85
N ALA A 71 9.64 11.13 3.79
CA ALA A 71 10.36 12.01 4.68
C ALA A 71 11.19 11.23 5.71
N LEU A 72 10.69 10.10 6.21
CA LEU A 72 11.45 9.18 7.08
C LEU A 72 12.71 8.69 6.38
N LYS A 73 12.58 8.19 5.14
CA LYS A 73 13.71 7.70 4.34
C LYS A 73 14.73 8.79 4.05
N ARG A 74 14.28 10.01 3.75
CA ARG A 74 15.16 11.14 3.44
C ARG A 74 15.92 11.64 4.68
N ASP A 75 15.19 11.90 5.76
CA ASP A 75 15.69 12.69 6.90
C ASP A 75 16.37 11.82 7.97
N TYR A 76 15.98 10.55 8.12
CA TYR A 76 16.38 9.71 9.26
C TYR A 76 17.21 8.50 8.87
N THR A 77 16.91 7.90 7.71
CA THR A 77 17.67 6.72 7.22
C THR A 77 18.60 7.06 6.07
N HIS A 78 18.50 8.27 5.51
CA HIS A 78 19.22 8.70 4.31
C HIS A 78 19.19 7.67 3.17
N HIS A 79 18.03 7.01 2.98
CA HIS A 79 17.82 5.94 2.00
C HIS A 79 18.70 4.69 2.19
N HIS A 80 19.31 4.51 3.35
CA HIS A 80 20.07 3.31 3.72
C HIS A 80 19.29 2.40 4.68
N GLN A 81 19.56 1.09 4.58
CA GLN A 81 19.08 0.13 5.56
C GLN A 81 19.94 0.22 6.83
N LEU A 82 19.31 0.59 7.94
CA LEU A 82 19.96 0.69 9.24
C LEU A 82 19.85 -0.63 10.02
N LYS A 83 20.81 -0.86 10.92
CA LYS A 83 20.68 -1.91 11.95
C LYS A 83 19.53 -1.56 12.89
N MET A 84 18.86 -2.56 13.45
CA MET A 84 17.67 -2.37 14.29
C MET A 84 17.84 -1.35 15.41
N GLY A 85 18.95 -1.38 16.16
CA GLY A 85 19.20 -0.41 17.24
C GLY A 85 19.28 1.04 16.76
N LEU A 86 19.93 1.28 15.61
CA LEU A 86 20.02 2.60 14.99
C LEU A 86 18.66 3.04 14.42
N LEU A 87 17.92 2.11 13.81
CA LEU A 87 16.58 2.40 13.29
C LEU A 87 15.64 2.84 14.43
N LEU A 88 15.66 2.16 15.57
CA LEU A 88 14.85 2.53 16.73
C LEU A 88 15.22 3.92 17.28
N ALA A 89 16.51 4.23 17.38
CA ALA A 89 16.98 5.54 17.80
C ALA A 89 16.52 6.65 16.85
N GLN A 90 16.60 6.41 15.54
CA GLN A 90 16.13 7.34 14.51
C GLN A 90 14.61 7.53 14.52
N LEU A 91 13.84 6.45 14.74
CA LEU A 91 12.39 6.53 14.90
C LEU A 91 12.02 7.32 16.16
N LEU A 92 12.73 7.14 17.27
CA LEU A 92 12.52 7.91 18.49
C LEU A 92 12.80 9.41 18.29
N ALA A 93 13.89 9.74 17.60
CA ALA A 93 14.19 11.12 17.21
C ALA A 93 13.10 11.70 16.29
N CYS A 94 12.62 10.91 15.33
CA CYS A 94 11.51 11.31 14.45
C CYS A 94 10.24 11.61 15.24
N CYS A 95 9.90 10.77 16.22
CA CYS A 95 8.78 11.02 17.12
C CYS A 95 8.97 12.35 17.87
N GLY A 96 10.13 12.60 18.48
CA GLY A 96 10.39 13.84 19.21
C GLY A 96 10.30 15.10 18.34
N HIS A 97 10.81 15.05 17.10
CA HIS A 97 10.75 16.20 16.18
C HIS A 97 9.35 16.44 15.64
N ARG A 98 8.59 15.38 15.32
CA ARG A 98 7.28 15.49 14.65
C ARG A 98 6.09 15.49 15.61
N SER A 99 6.26 15.10 16.88
CA SER A 99 5.19 15.20 17.89
C SER A 99 5.03 16.61 18.44
N MET A 100 6.05 17.47 18.33
CA MET A 100 6.03 18.85 18.85
C MET A 100 5.79 19.92 17.78
N ALA A 101 5.60 19.52 16.52
CA ALA A 101 5.12 20.43 15.49
C ALA A 101 3.61 20.67 15.72
N LEU A 102 3.27 21.79 16.37
CA LEU A 102 1.91 22.35 16.28
C LEU A 102 1.60 22.63 14.79
N PRO A 103 0.33 22.52 14.37
CA PRO A 103 -0.10 22.73 12.98
C PRO A 103 0.28 24.11 12.44
#